data_AF-C0ZS83-F1
#
_entry.id   AF-C0ZS83-F1
#
_cell.length_a   1.000
_cell.length_b   1.000
_cell.length_c   1.000
_cell.angle_alpha   90.00
_cell.angle_beta   90.00
_cell.angle_gamma   90.00
#
_symmetry.space_group_name_H-M   'P 1'
#
loop_
_entity.id
_entity.type
_entity.pdbx_description
1 polymer ?
#
loop_
_entity_poly.entity_id
_entity_poly.type
_entity_poly.pdbx_seq_one_letter_code
_entity_poly.pdbx_strand_id
1 'polypeptide(L)'
;MRRWIVGFGLAVAATCVPACGTEDPVPDVVVEISNVQFSPMDVTVEHGGTVEWRFDDGGLLHHVESPGLFDSGITGDGTFRHTFESVGVYEYSCSVHPYMIGVITVL
;
A
#
# COMPACT_ATOMS: atom_id res chain seq x y z
N MET A 1 62.70 38.22 -0.24
CA MET A 1 61.36 38.86 -0.26
C MET A 1 60.54 38.08 -1.29
N ARG A 2 59.63 37.18 -0.96
CA ARG A 2 58.25 37.41 -0.52
C ARG A 2 57.70 36.10 0.09
N ARG A 3 56.71 36.25 0.96
CA ARG A 3 56.23 35.32 1.98
C ARG A 3 55.16 34.34 1.43
N TRP A 4 55.21 33.10 1.94
CA TRP A 4 54.15 32.17 2.43
C TRP A 4 52.73 32.23 1.82
N ILE A 5 52.14 31.04 1.58
CA ILE A 5 50.88 30.58 2.21
C ILE A 5 50.91 29.03 2.26
N VAL A 6 50.75 28.47 3.46
CA VAL A 6 50.46 27.06 3.73
C VAL A 6 48.94 26.91 3.70
N GLY A 7 48.41 26.12 2.76
CA GLY A 7 46.99 25.74 2.72
C GLY A 7 46.79 24.42 3.45
N PHE A 8 46.23 24.46 4.65
CA PHE A 8 45.76 23.28 5.38
C PHE A 8 44.51 22.75 4.68
N GLY A 9 44.65 21.69 3.88
CA GLY A 9 43.52 20.98 3.30
C GLY A 9 42.90 20.05 4.34
N LEU A 10 41.78 20.47 4.94
CA LEU A 10 40.95 19.57 5.75
C LEU A 10 40.17 18.67 4.80
N ALA A 11 40.64 17.45 4.58
CA ALA A 11 39.89 16.43 3.86
C ALA A 11 38.74 15.94 4.76
N VAL A 12 37.51 16.35 4.44
CA VAL A 12 36.30 15.79 5.05
C VAL A 12 36.12 14.39 4.49
N ALA A 13 36.32 13.37 5.33
CA ALA A 13 35.99 12.00 4.99
C ALA A 13 34.47 11.87 4.85
N ALA A 14 33.98 11.72 3.61
CA ALA A 14 32.59 11.41 3.33
C ALA A 14 32.33 9.95 3.73
N THR A 15 31.70 9.75 4.88
CA THR A 15 31.18 8.45 5.29
C THR A 15 29.97 8.12 4.40
N CYS A 16 30.11 7.12 3.55
CA CYS A 16 29.01 6.48 2.85
C CYS A 16 28.11 5.77 3.88
N VAL A 17 27.01 6.41 4.26
CA VAL A 17 25.95 5.77 5.03
C VAL A 17 25.14 4.90 4.06
N PRO A 18 24.95 3.59 4.31
CA PRO A 18 24.05 2.81 3.49
C PRO A 18 22.64 3.33 3.74
N ALA A 19 22.00 3.88 2.70
CA ALA A 19 20.58 4.15 2.73
C ALA A 19 19.87 2.79 2.83
N CYS A 20 19.48 2.40 4.04
CA CYS A 20 18.47 1.36 4.21
C CYS A 20 17.17 1.95 3.65
N GLY A 21 16.88 1.67 2.39
CA GLY A 21 15.62 2.05 1.78
C GLY A 21 14.51 1.25 2.46
N THR A 22 13.53 1.94 3.03
CA THR A 22 12.24 1.33 3.37
C THR A 22 11.49 1.15 2.05
N GLU A 23 11.68 0.01 1.40
CA GLU A 23 10.77 -0.41 0.34
C GLU A 23 9.42 -0.70 0.98
N ASP A 24 8.33 -0.21 0.39
CA ASP A 24 7.00 -0.53 0.87
C ASP A 24 6.84 -2.05 0.93
N PRO A 25 6.28 -2.62 2.01
CA PRO A 25 6.08 -4.05 2.09
C PRO A 25 5.28 -4.53 0.88
N VAL A 26 5.80 -5.56 0.21
CA VAL A 26 5.09 -6.23 -0.88
C VAL A 26 3.77 -6.76 -0.34
N PRO A 27 2.62 -6.50 -0.99
CA PRO A 27 1.35 -7.02 -0.52
C PRO A 27 1.34 -8.55 -0.62
N ASP A 28 0.74 -9.22 0.36
CA ASP A 28 0.54 -10.67 0.34
C ASP A 28 -0.49 -11.07 -0.72
N VAL A 29 -1.46 -10.19 -0.95
CA VAL A 29 -2.57 -10.39 -1.87
C VAL A 29 -2.87 -9.09 -2.60
N VAL A 30 -3.18 -9.22 -3.89
CA VAL A 30 -3.74 -8.14 -4.70
C VAL A 30 -5.16 -8.50 -5.12
N VAL A 31 -6.10 -7.58 -4.89
CA VAL A 31 -7.48 -7.61 -5.38
C VAL A 31 -7.60 -6.59 -6.49
N GLU A 32 -7.80 -7.06 -7.71
CA GLU A 32 -8.05 -6.20 -8.87
C GLU A 32 -9.53 -5.78 -8.87
N ILE A 33 -9.78 -4.49 -9.11
CA ILE A 33 -11.09 -3.91 -9.32
C ILE A 33 -11.22 -3.60 -10.81
N SER A 34 -11.97 -4.43 -11.51
CA SER A 34 -12.26 -4.30 -12.93
C SER A 34 -13.61 -4.95 -13.22
N ASN A 35 -14.27 -4.58 -14.32
CA ASN A 35 -15.57 -5.14 -14.71
C ASN A 35 -16.63 -5.06 -13.60
N VAL A 36 -16.59 -3.99 -12.78
CA VAL A 36 -17.51 -3.78 -11.66
C VAL A 36 -17.53 -4.94 -10.67
N GLN A 37 -16.35 -5.51 -10.36
CA GLN A 37 -16.18 -6.58 -9.38
C GLN A 37 -14.85 -6.47 -8.62
N PHE A 38 -14.81 -7.07 -7.43
CA PHE A 38 -13.57 -7.44 -6.75
C PHE A 38 -13.07 -8.78 -7.30
N SER A 39 -11.78 -8.90 -7.61
CA SER A 39 -11.19 -10.13 -8.14
C SER A 39 -9.81 -10.39 -7.51
N PRO A 40 -9.64 -11.44 -6.68
CA PRO A 40 -10.69 -12.35 -6.20
C PRO A 40 -11.66 -11.67 -5.21
N MET A 41 -12.87 -12.21 -5.07
CA MET A 41 -13.85 -11.73 -4.09
C MET A 41 -13.57 -12.26 -2.67
N ASP A 42 -12.98 -13.45 -2.57
CA ASP A 42 -12.59 -14.09 -1.31
C ASP A 42 -11.08 -14.24 -1.27
N VAL A 43 -10.47 -13.78 -0.18
CA VAL A 43 -9.02 -13.82 -0.04
C VAL A 43 -8.61 -14.17 1.38
N THR A 44 -7.46 -14.83 1.49
CA THR A 44 -6.91 -15.29 2.76
C THR A 44 -5.49 -14.77 2.92
N VAL A 45 -5.20 -14.19 4.08
CA VAL A 45 -3.88 -13.73 4.49
C VAL A 45 -3.57 -14.23 5.89
N GLU A 46 -2.30 -14.28 6.26
CA GLU A 46 -1.89 -14.55 7.64
C GLU A 46 -2.04 -13.29 8.50
N HIS A 47 -2.08 -13.43 9.83
CA HIS A 47 -1.95 -12.31 10.75
C HIS A 47 -0.75 -11.41 10.42
N GLY A 48 -0.98 -10.10 10.32
CA GLY A 48 -0.01 -9.09 9.89
C GLY A 48 0.11 -8.96 8.37
N GLY A 49 -0.70 -9.71 7.61
CA GLY A 49 -0.72 -9.68 6.16
C GLY A 49 -1.38 -8.41 5.60
N THR A 50 -0.92 -7.99 4.43
CA THR A 50 -1.39 -6.80 3.72
C THR A 50 -2.11 -7.17 2.44
N VAL A 51 -3.34 -6.65 2.29
CA VAL A 51 -4.10 -6.71 1.05
C VAL A 51 -4.01 -5.38 0.32
N GLU A 52 -3.75 -5.42 -0.98
CA GLU A 52 -3.78 -4.29 -1.89
C GLU A 52 -4.97 -4.39 -2.84
N TRP A 53 -5.76 -3.34 -2.95
CA TRP A 53 -6.80 -3.20 -3.96
C TRP A 53 -6.29 -2.27 -5.06
N ARG A 54 -6.47 -2.67 -6.31
CA ARG A 54 -6.08 -1.90 -7.50
C ARG A 54 -7.30 -1.50 -8.30
N PHE A 55 -7.40 -0.21 -8.61
CA PHE A 55 -8.53 0.36 -9.33
C PHE A 55 -8.17 0.41 -10.82
N ASP A 56 -8.58 -0.62 -11.58
CA ASP A 56 -8.28 -0.78 -13.02
C ASP A 56 -9.55 -1.04 -13.85
N ASP A 57 -10.60 -0.25 -13.56
CA ASP A 57 -11.88 -0.32 -14.26
C ASP A 57 -12.11 0.89 -15.19
N GLY A 58 -11.04 1.32 -15.86
CA GLY A 58 -11.09 2.41 -16.85
C GLY A 58 -11.52 3.77 -16.28
N GLY A 59 -11.25 4.04 -15.00
CA GLY A 59 -11.66 5.27 -14.32
C GLY A 59 -13.07 5.24 -13.74
N LEU A 60 -13.79 4.11 -13.82
CA LEU A 60 -15.06 3.96 -13.12
C LEU A 60 -14.85 4.06 -11.61
N LEU A 61 -15.70 4.84 -10.94
CA LEU A 61 -15.56 5.12 -9.51
C LEU A 61 -15.97 3.91 -8.67
N HIS A 62 -15.09 3.52 -7.76
CA HIS A 62 -15.29 2.45 -6.80
C HIS A 62 -14.91 2.89 -5.39
N HIS A 63 -15.28 2.06 -4.43
CA HIS A 63 -14.99 2.24 -3.02
C HIS A 63 -14.61 0.87 -2.43
N VAL A 64 -13.64 0.85 -1.51
CA VAL A 64 -13.28 -0.33 -0.71
C VAL A 64 -13.47 0.04 0.75
N GLU A 65 -14.55 -0.46 1.34
CA GLU A 65 -14.97 -0.08 2.70
C GLU A 65 -15.33 -1.31 3.53
N SER A 66 -14.79 -1.37 4.74
CA SER A 66 -15.30 -2.21 5.82
C SER A 66 -15.66 -1.30 7.00
N PRO A 67 -16.96 -1.20 7.38
CA PRO A 67 -17.41 -0.23 8.37
C PRO A 67 -16.64 -0.30 9.70
N GLY A 68 -15.99 0.81 10.05
CA GLY A 68 -15.21 0.93 11.29
C GLY A 68 -13.81 0.31 11.25
N LEU A 69 -13.38 -0.25 10.12
CA LEU A 69 -12.07 -0.85 9.95
C LEU A 69 -11.21 -0.11 8.92
N PHE A 70 -11.72 0.06 7.69
CA PHE A 70 -11.00 0.77 6.63
C PHE A 70 -11.94 1.40 5.60
N ASP A 71 -11.43 2.43 4.92
CA ASP A 71 -12.12 3.23 3.91
C ASP A 71 -11.08 3.74 2.91
N SER A 72 -11.21 3.39 1.63
CA SER A 72 -10.29 3.82 0.57
C SER A 72 -10.58 5.24 0.04
N GLY A 73 -11.72 5.81 0.40
CA GLY A 73 -12.39 6.86 -0.36
C GLY A 73 -12.92 6.36 -1.70
N ILE A 74 -13.72 7.19 -2.35
CA ILE A 74 -14.21 6.92 -3.71
C ILE A 74 -13.14 7.35 -4.72
N THR A 75 -12.61 6.42 -5.50
CA THR A 75 -11.61 6.67 -6.56
C THR A 75 -11.87 5.79 -7.79
N GLY A 76 -11.35 6.20 -8.94
CA GLY A 76 -11.39 5.41 -10.18
C GLY A 76 -10.03 4.86 -10.61
N ASP A 77 -8.97 5.18 -9.87
CA ASP A 77 -7.59 4.80 -10.18
C ASP A 77 -6.74 4.64 -8.90
N GLY A 78 -5.51 4.16 -9.10
CA GLY A 78 -4.52 3.99 -8.05
C GLY A 78 -4.68 2.70 -7.27
N THR A 79 -4.18 2.71 -6.04
CA THR A 79 -4.18 1.54 -5.15
C THR A 79 -4.54 1.93 -3.72
N PHE A 80 -5.24 1.05 -3.02
CA PHE A 80 -5.49 1.13 -1.59
C PHE A 80 -4.86 -0.08 -0.89
N ARG A 81 -4.29 0.08 0.31
CA ARG A 81 -3.69 -1.02 1.08
C ARG A 81 -4.20 -1.03 2.52
N HIS A 82 -4.39 -2.22 3.06
CA HIS A 82 -4.70 -2.43 4.47
C HIS A 82 -3.97 -3.65 5.02
N THR A 83 -3.31 -3.48 6.17
CA THR A 83 -2.64 -4.55 6.93
C THR A 83 -3.55 -5.01 8.05
N PHE A 84 -3.77 -6.33 8.13
CA PHE A 84 -4.68 -6.94 9.09
C PHE A 84 -3.93 -7.47 10.33
N GLU A 85 -4.06 -6.77 11.44
CA GLU A 85 -3.39 -7.08 12.72
C GLU A 85 -4.22 -7.97 13.66
N SER A 86 -5.30 -8.58 13.16
CA SER A 86 -6.20 -9.39 13.96
C SER A 86 -6.78 -10.51 13.12
N VAL A 87 -6.78 -11.71 13.70
CA VAL A 87 -7.38 -12.92 13.12
C VAL A 87 -8.90 -12.75 13.08
N GLY A 88 -9.52 -13.15 11.97
CA GLY A 88 -10.95 -13.00 11.79
C GLY A 88 -11.41 -13.05 10.34
N VAL A 89 -12.70 -12.77 10.15
CA VAL A 89 -13.32 -12.66 8.83
C VAL A 89 -13.87 -11.25 8.70
N TYR A 90 -13.48 -10.56 7.62
CA TYR A 90 -13.79 -9.17 7.36
C TYR A 90 -14.53 -9.06 6.04
N GLU A 91 -15.80 -8.69 6.12
CA GLU A 91 -16.59 -8.31 4.93
C GLU A 91 -16.31 -6.85 4.57
N TYR A 92 -16.22 -6.58 3.27
CA TYR A 92 -16.09 -5.24 2.73
C TYR A 92 -16.91 -5.10 1.45
N SER A 93 -17.22 -3.86 1.08
CA SER A 93 -18.09 -3.57 -0.05
C SER A 93 -17.72 -2.28 -0.77
N CYS A 94 -18.29 -2.09 -1.95
CA CYS A 94 -18.30 -0.81 -2.66
C CYS A 94 -19.61 -0.07 -2.44
N SER A 95 -19.57 1.11 -1.83
CA SER A 95 -20.77 1.94 -1.63
C SER A 95 -21.39 2.46 -2.93
N VAL A 96 -20.60 2.63 -4.00
CA VAL A 96 -21.06 3.07 -5.33
C VAL A 96 -21.83 1.95 -6.07
N HIS A 97 -21.40 0.70 -5.87
CA HIS A 97 -21.94 -0.51 -6.52
C HIS A 97 -22.26 -1.54 -5.42
N PRO A 98 -23.41 -1.44 -4.72
CA PRO A 98 -23.67 -2.17 -3.47
C PRO A 98 -23.68 -3.70 -3.57
N TYR A 99 -23.61 -4.25 -4.78
CA TYR A 99 -23.51 -5.69 -5.04
C TYR A 99 -22.06 -6.19 -5.10
N MET A 100 -21.07 -5.29 -5.17
CA MET A 100 -19.66 -5.66 -5.05
C MET A 100 -19.35 -5.88 -3.58
N ILE A 101 -19.24 -7.15 -3.20
CA ILE A 101 -18.95 -7.61 -1.84
C ILE A 101 -17.73 -8.51 -1.92
N GLY A 102 -16.81 -8.34 -0.98
CA GLY A 102 -15.66 -9.22 -0.81
C GLY A 102 -15.45 -9.61 0.65
N VAL A 103 -14.67 -10.66 0.86
CA VAL A 103 -14.35 -11.20 2.17
C VAL A 103 -12.85 -11.42 2.29
N ILE A 104 -12.26 -10.90 3.37
CA ILE A 104 -10.89 -11.23 3.80
C ILE A 104 -10.96 -12.17 4.99
N THR A 105 -10.35 -13.35 4.88
CA THR A 105 -10.08 -14.24 6.01
C THR A 105 -8.64 -14.03 6.47
N VAL A 106 -8.45 -13.74 7.74
CA VAL A 106 -7.13 -13.60 8.37
C VAL A 106 -6.94 -14.77 9.31
N LEU A 107 -5.91 -15.58 9.06
CA LEU A 107 -5.57 -16.78 9.84
C LEU A 107 -4.57 -16.48 10.96
#